data_AF-A0A4D7QFN7-F1
#
_entry.id   AF-A0A4D7QFN7-F1
#
_cell.length_a   1.000
_cell.length_b   1.000
_cell.length_c   1.000
_cell.angle_alpha   90.00
_cell.angle_beta   90.00
_cell.angle_gamma   90.00
#
_symmetry.space_group_name_H-M   'P 1'
#
loop_
_entity.id
_entity.type
_entity.pdbx_description
1 polymer ?
#
loop_
_entity_poly.entity_id
_entity_poly.type
_entity_poly.pdbx_seq_one_letter_code
_entity_poly.pdbx_strand_id
1 'polypeptide(L)'
;MALRWTVLILAGLEAVLWLAIGANGLFSRSDPATRGLDQAAALIATAVFALSGLPALVLAARDRFLPVALGLTLFPVVVTVTGVALLLLWR
;
A
#
# COMPACT_ATOMS: atom_id res chain seq x y z
N MET A 1 4.74 -11.84 20.54
CA MET A 1 5.27 -12.77 19.51
C MET A 1 4.32 -12.95 18.33
N ALA A 2 3.10 -13.50 18.50
CA ALA A 2 2.18 -13.71 17.38
C ALA A 2 1.84 -12.42 16.60
N LEU A 3 1.48 -11.34 17.29
CA LEU A 3 1.13 -10.06 16.67
C LEU A 3 2.27 -9.47 15.82
N ARG A 4 3.52 -9.61 16.27
CA ARG A 4 4.69 -9.12 15.51
C ARG A 4 4.79 -9.82 14.15
N TRP A 5 4.65 -11.14 14.13
CA TRP A 5 4.67 -11.92 12.89
C TRP A 5 3.50 -11.58 11.99
N THR A 6 2.30 -11.42 12.55
CA THR A 6 1.13 -10.96 11.81
C THR A 6 1.40 -9.62 11.12
N VAL A 7 1.93 -8.63 11.85
CA VAL A 7 2.23 -7.32 11.28
C VAL A 7 3.35 -7.41 10.24
N LEU A 8 4.41 -8.19 10.49
CA LEU A 8 5.50 -8.36 9.50
C LEU A 8 4.99 -8.97 8.19
N ILE A 9 4.14 -9.99 8.26
CA ILE A 9 3.57 -10.62 7.07
C ILE A 9 2.66 -9.62 6.33
N LEU A 10 1.74 -8.98 7.04
CA LEU A 10 0.80 -8.04 6.42
C LEU A 10 1.51 -6.82 5.83
N ALA A 11 2.43 -6.20 6.59
CA ALA A 11 3.18 -5.04 6.14
C ALA A 11 4.16 -5.41 5.01
N GLY A 12 4.70 -6.63 5.02
CA GLY A 12 5.50 -7.14 3.92
C GLY A 12 4.70 -7.31 2.64
N LEU A 13 3.51 -7.93 2.72
CA LEU A 13 2.61 -8.09 1.57
C LEU A 13 2.14 -6.74 1.03
N GLU A 14 1.76 -5.82 1.92
CA GLU A 14 1.31 -4.47 1.57
C GLU A 14 2.44 -3.66 0.91
N ALA A 15 3.65 -3.71 1.45
CA ALA A 15 4.81 -3.09 0.85
C ALA A 15 5.12 -3.63 -0.56
N VAL A 16 5.11 -4.95 -0.73
CA VAL A 16 5.34 -5.59 -2.04
C VAL A 16 4.27 -5.17 -3.04
N LEU A 17 3.00 -5.13 -2.63
CA LEU A 17 1.89 -4.73 -3.50
C LEU A 17 2.08 -3.29 -4.00
N TRP A 18 2.30 -2.34 -3.10
CA TRP A 18 2.43 -0.93 -3.48
C TRP A 18 3.71 -0.65 -4.28
N LEU A 19 4.82 -1.31 -3.96
CA LEU A 19 6.04 -1.22 -4.76
C LEU A 19 5.82 -1.79 -6.17
N ALA A 20 5.10 -2.90 -6.30
CA ALA A 20 4.78 -3.48 -7.61
C ALA A 20 3.90 -2.54 -8.44
N ILE A 21 2.88 -1.93 -7.83
CA ILE A 21 2.02 -0.94 -8.51
C ILE A 21 2.83 0.30 -8.91
N GLY A 22 3.64 0.83 -7.99
CA GLY A 22 4.53 1.96 -8.24
C GLY A 22 5.50 1.71 -9.39
N ALA A 23 6.17 0.56 -9.38
CA ALA A 23 7.07 0.15 -10.44
C ALA A 23 6.32 0.00 -11.79
N ASN A 24 5.17 -0.67 -11.80
CA ASN A 24 4.40 -0.87 -13.02
C ASN A 24 3.95 0.46 -13.66
N GLY A 25 3.52 1.43 -12.86
CA GLY A 25 3.12 2.74 -13.38
C GLY A 25 4.31 3.61 -13.83
N LEU A 26 5.47 3.56 -13.13
CA LEU A 26 6.68 4.28 -13.54
C LEU A 26 7.30 3.73 -14.82
N PHE A 27 7.28 2.40 -14.99
CA PHE A 27 7.80 1.72 -16.18
C PHE A 27 6.72 1.44 -17.23
N SER A 28 5.54 2.06 -17.10
CA SER A 28 4.43 1.84 -18.00
C SER A 28 4.78 2.23 -19.43
N ARG A 29 4.44 1.35 -20.37
CA ARG A 29 4.55 1.57 -21.82
C ARG A 29 3.22 1.97 -22.46
N SER A 30 2.26 2.42 -21.65
CA SER A 30 0.96 2.87 -22.13
C SER A 30 1.06 3.99 -23.16
N ASP A 31 -0.01 4.11 -23.94
CA ASP A 31 -0.19 5.18 -24.90
C ASP A 31 0.04 6.55 -24.26
N PRO A 32 0.58 7.53 -25.01
CA PRO A 32 0.86 8.86 -24.49
C PRO A 32 -0.36 9.54 -23.84
N ALA A 33 -1.57 9.20 -24.32
CA ALA A 33 -2.83 9.74 -23.81
C ALA A 33 -3.17 9.28 -22.38
N THR A 34 -2.75 8.08 -21.97
CA THR A 34 -3.06 7.51 -20.64
C THR A 34 -1.85 7.47 -19.70
N ARG A 35 -0.63 7.69 -20.22
CA ARG A 35 0.61 7.68 -19.44
C ARG A 35 0.60 8.59 -18.22
N GLY A 36 -0.06 9.74 -18.28
CA GLY A 36 -0.18 10.65 -17.14
C GLY A 36 -0.95 10.03 -15.96
N LEU A 37 -1.97 9.22 -16.24
CA LEU A 37 -2.74 8.51 -15.22
C LEU A 37 -1.91 7.40 -14.56
N ASP A 38 -1.12 6.67 -15.34
CA ASP A 38 -0.23 5.63 -14.81
C ASP A 38 0.84 6.21 -13.90
N GLN A 39 1.43 7.35 -14.27
CA GLN A 39 2.41 8.06 -13.44
C GLN A 39 1.79 8.59 -12.15
N ALA A 40 0.58 9.14 -12.21
CA ALA A 40 -0.14 9.58 -11.02
C ALA A 40 -0.44 8.40 -10.08
N ALA A 41 -0.92 7.28 -10.62
CA ALA A 41 -1.15 6.06 -9.85
C ALA A 41 0.15 5.54 -9.21
N ALA A 42 1.27 5.61 -9.94
CA ALA A 42 2.58 5.20 -9.43
C ALA A 42 3.08 6.07 -8.27
N LEU A 43 2.88 7.38 -8.37
CA LEU A 43 3.23 8.33 -7.32
C LEU A 43 2.38 8.09 -6.07
N ILE A 44 1.08 7.88 -6.24
CA ILE A 44 0.16 7.56 -5.14
C ILE A 44 0.59 6.25 -4.47
N ALA A 45 0.82 5.18 -5.24
CA ALA A 45 1.25 3.89 -4.70
C ALA A 45 2.56 4.00 -3.92
N THR A 46 3.53 4.76 -4.45
CA THR A 46 4.82 5.00 -3.78
C THR A 46 4.65 5.79 -2.49
N ALA A 47 3.78 6.80 -2.48
CA ALA A 47 3.47 7.59 -1.29
C ALA A 47 2.78 6.74 -0.22
N VAL A 48 1.85 5.85 -0.61
CA VAL A 48 1.23 4.90 0.31
C VAL A 48 2.30 4.02 0.95
N PHE A 49 3.13 3.33 0.16
CA PHE A 49 4.24 2.52 0.68
C PHE A 49 5.12 3.28 1.68
N ALA A 50 5.50 4.52 1.36
CA ALA A 50 6.37 5.33 2.21
C ALA A 50 5.73 5.73 3.55
N LEU A 51 4.40 5.90 3.59
CA LEU A 51 3.67 6.37 4.76
C LEU A 51 3.02 5.25 5.60
N SER A 52 2.76 4.08 5.00
CA SER A 52 2.16 2.92 5.68
C SER A 52 3.14 1.75 5.80
N GLY A 53 3.44 1.09 4.68
CA GLY A 53 4.14 -0.18 4.64
C GLY A 53 5.54 -0.12 5.22
N LEU A 54 6.32 0.88 4.82
CA LEU A 54 7.69 1.05 5.29
C LEU A 54 7.75 1.33 6.80
N PRO A 55 7.02 2.32 7.35
CA PRO A 55 6.97 2.54 8.80
C PRO A 55 6.46 1.31 9.59
N ALA A 56 5.42 0.63 9.09
CA ALA A 56 4.88 -0.57 9.74
C ALA A 56 5.91 -1.71 9.80
N LEU A 57 6.63 -1.96 8.70
CA LEU A 57 7.74 -2.92 8.65
C LEU A 57 8.84 -2.56 9.66
N VAL A 58 9.24 -1.29 9.72
CA VAL A 58 10.28 -0.82 10.65
C VAL A 58 9.86 -1.01 12.10
N LEU A 59 8.62 -0.66 12.44
CA LEU A 59 8.07 -0.83 13.79
C LEU A 59 7.98 -2.30 14.19
N ALA A 60 7.47 -3.16 13.30
CA ALA A 60 7.33 -4.59 13.54
C ALA A 60 8.68 -5.33 13.61
N ALA A 61 9.66 -4.92 12.78
CA ALA A 61 11.01 -5.47 12.83
C ALA A 61 11.70 -5.17 14.17
N ARG A 62 11.42 -4.01 14.75
CA ARG A 62 11.95 -3.57 16.05
C ARG A 62 11.11 -4.03 17.25
N ASP A 63 10.03 -4.77 17.02
CA ASP A 63 9.06 -5.18 18.05
C ASP A 63 8.53 -3.98 18.88
N ARG A 64 8.32 -2.83 18.23
CA ARG A 64 7.85 -1.59 18.87
C ARG A 64 6.49 -1.18 18.34
N PHE A 65 5.62 -0.71 19.23
CA PHE A 65 4.31 -0.13 18.89
C PHE A 65 3.50 -0.98 17.88
N LEU A 66 3.47 -2.30 18.08
CA LEU A 66 2.82 -3.25 17.17
C LEU A 66 1.35 -2.90 16.82
N PRO A 67 0.52 -2.37 17.74
CA PRO A 67 -0.84 -1.94 17.38
C PRO A 67 -0.86 -0.79 16.37
N VAL A 68 0.08 0.16 16.48
CA VAL A 68 0.21 1.26 15.52
C VAL A 68 0.69 0.73 14.17
N ALA A 69 1.67 -0.17 14.18
CA ALA A 69 2.16 -0.82 12.97
C ALA A 69 1.05 -1.61 12.25
N LEU A 70 0.19 -2.30 13.01
CA LEU A 70 -1.00 -2.97 12.47
C LEU A 70 -1.98 -1.95 11.84
N GLY A 71 -2.27 -0.86 12.55
CA GLY A 71 -3.14 0.21 12.05
C GLY A 71 -2.63 0.82 10.75
N LEU A 72 -1.34 1.14 10.68
CA LEU A 72 -0.67 1.65 9.48
C LEU A 72 -0.79 0.69 8.29
N THR A 73 -0.66 -0.61 8.55
CA THR A 73 -0.77 -1.64 7.50
C THR A 73 -2.19 -1.78 6.98
N LEU A 74 -3.19 -1.76 7.86
CA LEU A 74 -4.58 -2.02 7.49
C LEU A 74 -5.27 -0.80 6.88
N PHE A 75 -4.89 0.41 7.28
CA PHE A 75 -5.58 1.63 6.87
C PHE A 75 -5.66 1.81 5.33
N PRO A 76 -4.56 1.73 4.56
CA PRO A 76 -4.63 1.90 3.10
C PRO A 76 -5.45 0.80 2.43
N VAL A 77 -5.37 -0.43 2.94
CA VAL A 77 -6.14 -1.57 2.43
C VAL A 77 -7.63 -1.34 2.61
N VAL A 78 -8.05 -0.95 3.82
CA VAL A 78 -9.46 -0.66 4.13
C VAL A 78 -9.97 0.49 3.25
N VAL A 79 -9.22 1.60 3.17
CA VAL A 79 -9.61 2.74 2.33
C VAL A 79 -9.75 2.34 0.86
N THR A 80 -8.81 1.55 0.34
CA THR A 80 -8.84 1.09 -1.06
C THR A 80 -10.04 0.17 -1.31
N VAL A 81 -10.25 -0.83 -0.45
CA VAL A 81 -11.36 -1.78 -0.59
C VAL A 81 -12.71 -1.08 -0.47
N THR A 82 -12.88 -0.20 0.53
CA THR A 82 -14.12 0.56 0.71
C THR A 82 -14.36 1.51 -0.46
N GLY A 83 -13.33 2.20 -0.95
CA GLY A 83 -13.43 3.07 -2.12
C GLY A 83 -13.87 2.32 -3.37
N VAL A 84 -13.26 1.16 -3.67
CA VAL A 84 -13.66 0.31 -4.80
C VAL A 84 -15.07 -0.21 -4.62
N ALA A 85 -15.43 -0.70 -3.44
CA ALA A 85 -16.78 -1.19 -3.15
C ALA A 85 -17.84 -0.08 -3.38
N LEU A 86 -17.58 1.14 -2.91
CA LEU A 86 -18.46 2.28 -3.16
C LEU A 86 -18.59 2.57 -4.66
N LEU A 87 -17.49 2.61 -5.41
CA LEU A 87 -17.55 2.81 -6.86
C LEU A 87 -18.37 1.74 -7.59
N LEU A 88 -18.33 0.49 -7.13
CA LEU A 88 -19.11 -0.61 -7.70
C LEU A 88 -20.60 -0.50 -7.38
N LEU A 89 -20.96 -0.01 -6.18
CA LEU A 89 -22.36 0.19 -5.76
C LEU A 89 -23.03 1.37 -6.47
N TRP A 90 -22.25 2.32 -7.00
CA TRP A 90 -22.75 3.51 -7.69
C TRP A 90 -22.91 3.32 -9.21
N ARG A 91 -22.58 2.14 -9.75
CA ARG A 91 -22.84 1.75 -11.15
C ARG A 91 -24.18 1.08 -11.29
#